data_AF-A0AAN8DYM3-F1
#
_entry.id   AF-A0AAN8DYM3-F1
#
_cell.length_a   1.000
_cell.length_b   1.000
_cell.length_c   1.000
_cell.angle_alpha   90.00
_cell.angle_beta   90.00
_cell.angle_gamma   90.00
#
_symmetry.space_group_name_H-M   'P 1'
#
loop_
_entity.id
_entity.type
_entity.pdbx_description
1 polymer ?
#
loop_
_entity_poly.entity_id
_entity_poly.type
_entity_poly.pdbx_seq_one_letter_code
_entity_poly.pdbx_strand_id
1 'polypeptide(L)'
;MYSSNYSRAKFGLEAREPLHKHKGKSCGYYMRIVFFFSSLIQSLIIVSLVLFLIYGQPEKSAEERRVEDLEVNFNRLSENNIQLRKEKGELGAQLGARTGEKAALETELAKLKTDTNKTEFILKDKLATCERTSASTITSIMSRRITPPIQTPPVTNSGEMKTLQTLNAQQKAMINLIVANFTQTVQYLSLERDNALKDRDIHHQDVIALRRENTMLNEQLTTYTRKCKEDFAHSLDGIKKVTSDFLTKINNLFPHQLTFHLTCDSQQEQMEKIRNKCTNLSKDVENKFQLYLDNVGSKVAEIQAFSSRLEVRNSHASSELKHCEHTRKEATAESANQLQLKQKTHDTQVEKLLIEQNQLRDQKKLLEDTLALRDRELQNLQRTISAQPNTKGK
;
A
#
# COMPACT_ATOMS: atom_id res chain seq x y z
N MET A 1 67.75 34.52 73.26
CA MET A 1 66.62 33.64 73.68
C MET A 1 67.16 32.21 73.54
N TYR A 2 67.41 31.42 74.60
CA TYR A 2 66.44 30.78 75.54
C TYR A 2 65.27 30.14 74.75
N SER A 3 64.83 28.88 74.93
CA SER A 3 65.13 27.77 75.87
C SER A 3 64.39 26.49 75.36
N SER A 4 64.64 25.23 75.74
CA SER A 4 65.62 24.56 76.64
C SER A 4 65.58 23.01 76.45
N ASN A 5 66.52 22.30 77.10
CA ASN A 5 66.55 20.86 77.48
C ASN A 5 65.27 19.99 77.33
N TYR A 6 65.48 18.71 76.99
CA TYR A 6 65.14 17.62 77.93
C TYR A 6 66.05 16.40 77.76
N SER A 7 66.87 16.13 78.77
CA SER A 7 67.64 14.89 78.90
C SER A 7 66.76 13.78 79.46
N ARG A 8 66.87 12.56 78.93
CA ARG A 8 66.37 11.35 79.61
C ARG A 8 67.52 10.36 79.78
N ALA A 9 68.10 10.34 80.96
CA ALA A 9 69.07 9.33 81.36
C ALA A 9 68.38 7.99 81.66
N LYS A 10 69.12 6.88 81.51
CA LYS A 10 69.31 5.85 82.56
C LYS A 10 70.31 4.78 82.11
N PHE A 11 71.24 4.46 83.02
CA PHE A 11 72.06 3.23 83.19
C PHE A 11 72.54 2.44 81.94
N GLY A 12 73.81 2.10 81.75
CA GLY A 12 74.98 2.18 82.64
C GLY A 12 75.61 0.80 82.85
N LEU A 13 76.83 0.61 82.36
CA LEU A 13 77.79 -0.40 82.79
C LEU A 13 79.15 -0.10 82.13
N GLU A 14 80.16 0.20 82.94
CA GLU A 14 81.55 0.30 82.47
C GLU A 14 82.10 -1.09 82.15
N ALA A 15 82.84 -1.21 81.05
CA ALA A 15 83.79 -2.29 80.84
C ALA A 15 84.90 -1.87 79.86
N ARG A 16 85.87 -1.11 80.39
CA ARG A 16 87.31 -1.34 80.20
C ARG A 16 87.75 -1.86 78.82
N GLU A 17 88.29 -0.98 77.98
CA GLU A 17 89.26 -1.41 76.95
C GLU A 17 90.38 -2.24 77.60
N PRO A 18 90.85 -3.31 76.95
CA PRO A 18 92.06 -3.10 76.13
C PRO A 18 92.22 -4.00 74.89
N LEU A 19 93.24 -3.63 74.09
CA LEU A 19 94.05 -4.49 73.21
C LEU A 19 93.45 -5.02 71.87
N HIS A 20 93.72 -4.23 70.82
CA HIS A 20 94.61 -4.62 69.71
C HIS A 20 94.37 -5.98 68.98
N LYS A 21 93.75 -5.94 67.77
CA LYS A 21 94.28 -6.57 66.52
C LYS A 21 93.43 -6.36 65.26
N HIS A 22 94.08 -6.42 64.10
CA HIS A 22 93.50 -6.46 62.74
C HIS A 22 92.40 -7.52 62.56
N LYS A 23 91.32 -7.20 61.82
CA LYS A 23 90.64 -8.15 60.88
C LYS A 23 89.56 -7.51 60.00
N GLY A 24 89.53 -7.98 58.73
CA GLY A 24 88.43 -8.11 57.76
C GLY A 24 87.18 -7.23 57.80
N LYS A 25 86.78 -6.74 56.60
CA LYS A 25 85.45 -6.17 56.32
C LYS A 25 84.36 -7.09 56.87
N SER A 26 83.54 -6.60 57.80
CA SER A 26 82.64 -7.46 58.58
C SER A 26 81.45 -7.96 57.75
N CYS A 27 81.01 -9.19 58.06
CA CYS A 27 79.86 -9.86 57.42
C CYS A 27 78.58 -8.98 57.42
N GLY A 28 78.39 -8.13 58.44
CA GLY A 28 77.26 -7.23 58.55
C GLY A 28 77.12 -6.20 57.42
N TYR A 29 78.21 -5.81 56.74
CA TYR A 29 78.14 -4.92 55.58
C TYR A 29 77.44 -5.60 54.39
N TYR A 30 77.85 -6.83 54.08
CA TYR A 30 77.24 -7.63 53.01
C TYR A 30 75.80 -8.03 53.33
N MET A 31 75.49 -8.35 54.60
CA MET A 31 74.10 -8.62 55.01
C MET A 31 73.16 -7.44 54.77
N ARG A 32 73.57 -6.20 55.07
CA ARG A 32 72.76 -5.00 54.78
C ARG A 32 72.54 -4.81 53.28
N ILE A 33 73.55 -5.07 52.46
CA ILE A 33 73.45 -5.01 51.00
C ILE A 33 72.48 -6.06 50.45
N VAL A 34 72.56 -7.31 50.95
CA VAL A 34 71.63 -8.40 50.56
C VAL A 34 70.19 -8.06 50.92
N PHE A 35 69.94 -7.50 52.12
CA PHE A 35 68.60 -7.04 52.50
C PHE A 35 68.07 -5.91 51.61
N PHE A 36 68.94 -4.97 51.20
CA PHE A 36 68.55 -3.88 50.30
C PHE A 36 68.18 -4.40 48.90
N PHE A 37 69.00 -5.27 48.32
CA PHE A 37 68.69 -5.90 47.03
C PHE A 37 67.46 -6.82 47.11
N SER A 38 67.26 -7.54 48.21
CA SER A 38 66.05 -8.34 48.46
C SER A 38 64.78 -7.48 48.44
N SER A 39 64.77 -6.36 49.19
CA SER A 39 63.64 -5.42 49.22
C SER A 39 63.42 -4.72 47.87
N LEU A 40 64.48 -4.43 47.13
CA LEU A 40 64.41 -3.82 45.79
C LEU A 40 63.85 -4.80 44.76
N ILE A 41 64.26 -6.07 44.78
CA ILE A 41 63.69 -7.11 43.92
C ILE A 41 62.22 -7.36 44.27
N GLN A 42 61.87 -7.41 45.56
CA GLN A 42 60.47 -7.54 46.01
C GLN A 42 59.59 -6.39 45.51
N SER A 43 60.06 -5.13 45.60
CA SER A 43 59.31 -3.97 45.10
C SER A 43 59.17 -3.96 43.57
N LEU A 44 60.21 -4.37 42.82
CA LEU A 44 60.12 -4.57 41.37
C LEU A 44 59.11 -5.65 40.98
N ILE A 45 59.04 -6.76 41.73
CA ILE A 45 58.04 -7.82 41.51
C ILE A 45 56.63 -7.28 41.77
N ILE A 46 56.41 -6.53 42.85
CA ILE A 46 55.10 -5.93 43.16
C ILE A 46 54.68 -4.95 42.05
N VAL A 47 55.57 -4.06 41.59
CA VAL A 47 55.26 -3.13 40.48
C VAL A 47 54.96 -3.90 39.19
N SER A 48 55.73 -4.96 38.89
CA SER A 48 55.50 -5.80 37.71
C SER A 48 54.16 -6.52 37.77
N LEU A 49 53.77 -7.07 38.92
CA LEU A 49 52.46 -7.70 39.13
C LEU A 49 51.30 -6.70 39.05
N VAL A 50 51.47 -5.48 39.58
CA VAL A 50 50.46 -4.41 39.45
C VAL A 50 50.31 -3.97 38.00
N LEU A 51 51.41 -3.83 37.25
CA LEU A 51 51.36 -3.57 35.80
C LEU A 51 50.69 -4.74 35.05
N PHE A 52 50.97 -5.98 35.43
CA PHE A 52 50.29 -7.15 34.86
C PHE A 52 48.80 -7.23 35.24
N LEU A 53 48.39 -6.65 36.36
CA LEU A 53 46.99 -6.61 36.79
C LEU A 53 46.20 -5.45 36.14
N ILE A 54 46.88 -4.35 35.82
CA ILE A 54 46.30 -3.17 35.13
C ILE A 54 46.29 -3.35 33.60
N TYR A 55 47.31 -3.98 33.02
CA TYR A 55 47.50 -4.11 31.57
C TYR A 55 47.46 -5.57 31.05
N GLY A 56 47.42 -6.57 31.94
CA GLY A 56 47.47 -8.00 31.58
C GLY A 56 46.14 -8.73 31.72
N GLN A 57 45.02 -8.03 31.93
CA GLN A 57 43.73 -8.59 31.49
C GLN A 57 43.75 -8.63 29.95
N PRO A 58 43.59 -9.80 29.31
CA PRO A 58 43.22 -9.81 27.92
C PRO A 58 41.79 -9.28 27.85
N GLU A 59 41.65 -7.99 27.51
CA GLU A 59 40.46 -7.59 26.75
C GLU A 59 40.38 -8.57 25.58
N LYS A 60 39.32 -9.40 25.52
CA LYS A 60 38.96 -10.16 24.32
C LYS A 60 39.10 -9.19 23.17
N SER A 61 40.09 -9.42 22.30
CA SER A 61 40.66 -8.29 21.56
C SER A 61 39.57 -7.64 20.72
N ALA A 62 39.70 -6.34 20.45
CA ALA A 62 38.73 -5.67 19.58
C ALA A 62 38.60 -6.37 18.20
N GLU A 63 39.60 -7.17 17.81
CA GLU A 63 39.55 -8.06 16.64
C GLU A 63 38.72 -9.33 16.91
N GLU A 64 38.89 -10.02 18.03
CA GLU A 64 38.13 -11.25 18.36
C GLU A 64 36.62 -10.97 18.47
N ARG A 65 36.23 -9.86 19.11
CA ARG A 65 34.83 -9.39 19.11
C ARG A 65 34.33 -9.00 17.72
N ARG A 66 35.19 -8.43 16.87
CA ARG A 66 34.83 -8.11 15.47
C ARG A 66 34.67 -9.37 14.63
N VAL A 67 35.44 -10.44 14.89
CA VAL A 67 35.29 -11.73 14.21
C VAL A 67 33.97 -12.38 14.61
N GLU A 68 33.63 -12.39 15.91
CA GLU A 68 32.36 -12.91 16.43
C GLU A 68 31.14 -12.17 15.83
N ASP A 69 31.17 -10.83 15.78
CA ASP A 69 30.10 -10.02 15.15
C ASP A 69 30.04 -10.21 13.62
N LEU A 70 31.19 -10.39 12.95
CA LEU A 70 31.24 -10.66 11.52
C LEU A 70 30.66 -12.05 11.18
N GLU A 71 30.93 -13.06 12.02
CA GLU A 71 30.39 -14.41 11.89
C GLU A 71 28.86 -14.43 12.09
N VAL A 72 28.35 -13.75 13.13
CA VAL A 72 26.90 -13.59 13.36
C VAL A 72 26.23 -12.88 12.18
N ASN A 73 26.82 -11.79 11.67
CA ASN A 73 26.27 -11.08 10.51
C ASN A 73 26.35 -11.90 9.22
N PHE A 74 27.42 -12.67 9.00
CA PHE A 74 27.56 -13.58 7.86
C PHE A 74 26.50 -14.69 7.89
N ASN A 75 26.30 -15.32 9.04
CA ASN A 75 25.28 -16.36 9.22
C ASN A 75 23.87 -15.81 8.97
N ARG A 76 23.53 -14.65 9.53
CA ARG A 76 22.26 -13.95 9.27
C ARG A 76 22.08 -13.57 7.79
N LEU A 77 23.14 -13.13 7.11
CA LEU A 77 23.07 -12.79 5.69
C LEU A 77 22.93 -14.03 4.80
N SER A 78 23.57 -15.14 5.18
CA SER A 78 23.46 -16.45 4.52
C SER A 78 22.03 -16.99 4.61
N GLU A 79 21.44 -16.99 5.80
CA GLU A 79 20.05 -17.41 6.03
C GLU A 79 19.05 -16.58 5.22
N ASN A 80 19.19 -15.24 5.25
CA ASN A 80 18.40 -14.34 4.40
C ASN A 80 18.58 -14.65 2.89
N ASN A 81 19.79 -14.99 2.44
CA ASN A 81 20.05 -15.33 1.03
C ASN A 81 19.37 -16.65 0.62
N ILE A 82 19.36 -17.64 1.51
CA ILE A 82 18.66 -18.92 1.31
C ILE A 82 17.14 -18.68 1.23
N GLN A 83 16.58 -17.89 2.16
CA GLN A 83 15.16 -17.56 2.17
C GLN A 83 14.74 -16.79 0.91
N LEU A 84 15.49 -15.76 0.51
CA LEU A 84 15.23 -14.99 -0.72
C LEU A 84 15.33 -15.86 -1.99
N ARG A 85 16.24 -16.86 -2.03
CA ARG A 85 16.30 -17.83 -3.13
C ARG A 85 15.07 -18.73 -3.18
N LYS A 86 14.57 -19.18 -2.01
CA LYS A 86 13.35 -19.98 -1.90
C LYS A 86 12.14 -19.18 -2.38
N GLU A 87 11.94 -17.97 -1.85
CA GLU A 87 10.85 -17.05 -2.25
C GLU A 87 10.90 -16.72 -3.75
N LYS A 88 12.09 -16.46 -4.31
CA LYS A 88 12.25 -16.27 -5.76
C LYS A 88 11.81 -17.49 -6.56
N GLY A 89 12.11 -18.70 -6.10
CA GLY A 89 11.67 -19.95 -6.73
C GLY A 89 10.16 -20.12 -6.67
N GLU A 90 9.55 -19.85 -5.52
CA GLU A 90 8.11 -19.96 -5.28
C GLU A 90 7.30 -18.92 -6.08
N LEU A 91 7.74 -17.65 -6.08
CA LEU A 91 7.18 -16.60 -6.93
C LEU A 91 7.35 -16.91 -8.42
N GLY A 92 8.48 -17.49 -8.82
CA GLY A 92 8.70 -17.97 -10.19
C GLY A 92 7.72 -19.06 -10.60
N ALA A 93 7.44 -20.02 -9.72
CA ALA A 93 6.45 -21.07 -9.95
C ALA A 93 5.02 -20.51 -10.02
N GLN A 94 4.64 -19.60 -9.12
CA GLN A 94 3.34 -18.93 -9.16
C GLN A 94 3.15 -18.10 -10.45
N LEU A 95 4.18 -17.38 -10.89
CA LEU A 95 4.13 -16.58 -12.12
C LEU A 95 4.01 -17.49 -13.35
N GLY A 96 4.70 -18.63 -13.37
CA GLY A 96 4.53 -19.67 -14.39
C GLY A 96 3.09 -20.21 -14.44
N ALA A 97 2.52 -20.58 -13.29
CA ALA A 97 1.14 -21.05 -13.19
C ALA A 97 0.12 -20.01 -13.67
N ARG A 98 0.21 -18.76 -13.19
CA ARG A 98 -0.66 -17.65 -13.63
C ARG A 98 -0.52 -17.32 -15.11
N THR A 99 0.67 -17.48 -15.69
CA THR A 99 0.88 -17.30 -17.14
C THR A 99 0.19 -18.41 -17.94
N GLY A 100 0.23 -19.65 -17.46
CA GLY A 100 -0.50 -20.78 -18.05
C GLY A 100 -2.02 -20.61 -17.97
N GLU A 101 -2.55 -20.25 -16.80
CA GLU A 101 -3.97 -19.93 -16.60
C GLU A 101 -4.44 -18.81 -17.53
N LYS A 102 -3.64 -17.73 -17.64
CA LYS A 102 -3.94 -16.62 -18.56
C LYS A 102 -4.03 -17.09 -20.02
N ALA A 103 -3.06 -17.89 -20.49
CA ALA A 103 -3.06 -18.39 -21.86
C ALA A 103 -4.27 -19.33 -22.14
N ALA A 104 -4.67 -20.14 -21.15
CA ALA A 104 -5.88 -20.95 -21.24
C ALA A 104 -7.15 -20.09 -21.33
N LEU A 105 -7.27 -19.06 -20.49
CA LEU A 105 -8.40 -18.12 -20.51
C LEU A 105 -8.47 -17.29 -21.80
N GLU A 106 -7.34 -16.85 -22.34
CA GLU A 106 -7.29 -16.17 -23.65
C GLU A 106 -7.76 -17.10 -24.79
N THR A 107 -7.46 -18.39 -24.70
CA THR A 107 -7.91 -19.41 -25.67
C THR A 107 -9.41 -19.68 -25.55
N GLU A 108 -9.94 -19.85 -24.33
CA GLU A 108 -11.37 -19.97 -24.04
C GLU A 108 -12.16 -18.74 -24.54
N LEU A 109 -11.65 -17.53 -24.27
CA LEU A 109 -12.30 -16.28 -24.68
C LEU A 109 -12.30 -16.09 -26.20
N ALA A 110 -11.22 -16.50 -26.89
CA ALA A 110 -11.18 -16.53 -28.35
C ALA A 110 -12.23 -17.49 -28.94
N LYS A 111 -12.37 -18.69 -28.35
CA LYS A 111 -13.38 -19.69 -28.73
C LYS A 111 -14.81 -19.18 -28.49
N LEU A 112 -15.09 -18.64 -27.31
CA LEU A 112 -16.39 -18.07 -26.96
C LEU A 112 -16.78 -16.92 -27.90
N LYS A 113 -15.82 -16.10 -28.33
CA LYS A 113 -16.03 -15.06 -29.34
C LYS A 113 -16.40 -15.66 -30.71
N THR A 114 -15.75 -16.73 -31.15
CA THR A 114 -16.12 -17.41 -32.40
C THR A 114 -17.50 -18.07 -32.33
N ASP A 115 -17.85 -18.70 -31.21
CA ASP A 115 -19.16 -19.33 -31.01
C ASP A 115 -20.30 -18.30 -30.88
N THR A 116 -20.02 -17.13 -30.29
CA THR A 116 -20.96 -16.00 -30.24
C THR A 116 -21.24 -15.44 -31.63
N ASN A 117 -20.19 -15.15 -32.42
CA ASN A 117 -20.34 -14.67 -33.81
C ASN A 117 -21.10 -15.67 -34.69
N LYS A 118 -20.86 -16.98 -34.49
CA LYS A 118 -21.57 -18.05 -35.19
C LYS A 118 -23.05 -18.11 -34.80
N THR A 119 -23.35 -17.96 -33.50
CA THR A 119 -24.73 -17.89 -33.00
C THR A 119 -25.47 -16.66 -33.54
N GLU A 120 -24.82 -15.49 -33.58
CA GLU A 120 -25.38 -14.26 -34.15
C GLU A 120 -25.73 -14.45 -35.64
N PHE A 121 -24.84 -15.07 -36.41
CA PHE A 121 -25.08 -15.38 -37.82
C PHE A 121 -26.28 -16.33 -38.01
N ILE A 122 -26.36 -17.40 -37.22
CA ILE A 122 -27.47 -18.37 -37.26
C ILE A 122 -28.80 -17.69 -36.87
N LEU A 123 -28.80 -16.80 -35.89
CA LEU A 123 -30.00 -16.06 -35.49
C LEU A 123 -30.46 -15.09 -36.59
N LYS A 124 -29.54 -14.38 -37.25
CA LYS A 124 -29.85 -13.50 -38.38
C LYS A 124 -30.43 -14.27 -39.58
N ASP A 125 -29.88 -15.42 -39.93
CA ASP A 125 -30.42 -16.27 -41.00
C ASP A 125 -31.81 -16.85 -40.67
N LYS A 126 -32.02 -17.30 -39.42
CA LYS A 126 -33.33 -17.75 -38.95
C LYS A 126 -34.37 -16.63 -38.95
N LEU A 127 -34.00 -15.41 -38.57
CA LEU A 127 -34.90 -14.25 -38.61
C LEU A 127 -35.32 -13.94 -40.06
N ALA A 128 -34.36 -13.81 -40.96
CA ALA A 128 -34.63 -13.55 -42.38
C ALA A 128 -35.44 -14.68 -43.05
N THR A 129 -35.27 -15.92 -42.61
CA THR A 129 -36.07 -17.06 -43.08
C THR A 129 -37.48 -17.03 -42.50
N CYS A 130 -37.65 -16.64 -41.23
CA CYS A 130 -38.96 -16.46 -40.61
C CYS A 130 -39.77 -15.36 -41.32
N GLU A 131 -39.16 -14.20 -41.58
CA GLU A 131 -39.78 -13.09 -42.31
C GLU A 131 -40.25 -13.51 -43.71
N ARG A 132 -39.42 -14.26 -44.45
CA ARG A 132 -39.77 -14.85 -45.75
C ARG A 132 -40.96 -15.82 -45.64
N THR A 133 -41.01 -16.66 -44.60
CA THR A 133 -42.12 -17.59 -44.39
C THR A 133 -43.41 -16.85 -44.03
N SER A 134 -43.37 -15.86 -43.13
CA SER A 134 -44.54 -15.06 -42.76
C SER A 134 -45.13 -14.30 -43.95
N ALA A 135 -44.30 -13.71 -44.82
CA ALA A 135 -44.76 -13.05 -46.05
C ALA A 135 -45.47 -14.03 -47.01
N SER A 136 -44.92 -15.24 -47.17
CA SER A 136 -45.53 -16.32 -47.98
C SER A 136 -46.87 -16.81 -47.38
N THR A 137 -46.96 -16.94 -46.06
CA THR A 137 -48.20 -17.33 -45.37
C THR A 137 -49.30 -16.28 -45.52
N ILE A 138 -48.99 -14.99 -45.38
CA ILE A 138 -49.97 -13.91 -45.58
C ILE A 138 -50.49 -13.89 -47.03
N THR A 139 -49.59 -14.08 -48.00
CA THR A 139 -49.94 -14.10 -49.43
C THR A 139 -50.83 -15.30 -49.81
N SER A 140 -50.59 -16.47 -49.20
CA SER A 140 -51.38 -17.69 -49.46
C SER A 140 -52.75 -17.67 -48.77
N ILE A 141 -52.89 -17.02 -47.60
CA ILE A 141 -54.19 -16.81 -46.93
C ILE A 141 -55.11 -15.89 -47.76
N MET A 142 -54.56 -14.83 -48.37
CA MET A 142 -55.31 -13.92 -49.25
C MET A 142 -55.85 -14.61 -50.53
N SER A 143 -55.27 -15.75 -50.92
CA SER A 143 -55.55 -16.45 -52.19
C SER A 143 -56.55 -17.61 -52.09
N ARG A 144 -57.13 -17.89 -50.91
CA ARG A 144 -58.10 -18.98 -50.71
C ARG A 144 -59.43 -18.50 -50.12
N ARG A 145 -60.36 -18.12 -51.00
CA ARG A 145 -61.80 -18.13 -50.70
C ARG A 145 -62.50 -19.24 -51.49
N ILE A 146 -63.65 -19.67 -50.98
CA ILE A 146 -64.60 -20.66 -51.54
C ILE A 146 -64.26 -22.14 -51.22
N THR A 147 -65.04 -22.74 -50.32
CA THR A 147 -65.50 -24.15 -50.31
C THR A 147 -66.58 -24.34 -49.21
N PRO A 148 -67.47 -25.37 -49.28
CA PRO A 148 -68.79 -25.38 -48.60
C PRO A 148 -68.81 -26.01 -47.17
N PRO A 149 -69.97 -26.06 -46.48
CA PRO A 149 -70.03 -26.30 -45.03
C PRO A 149 -69.82 -27.75 -44.60
N ILE A 150 -69.15 -27.92 -43.45
CA ILE A 150 -68.86 -29.20 -42.81
C ILE A 150 -70.07 -29.67 -41.99
N GLN A 151 -70.49 -30.92 -42.19
CA GLN A 151 -71.48 -31.59 -41.35
C GLN A 151 -70.86 -32.06 -40.03
N THR A 152 -71.58 -31.91 -38.92
CA THR A 152 -71.17 -32.38 -37.58
C THR A 152 -71.60 -33.82 -37.32
N PRO A 153 -70.68 -34.76 -37.00
CA PRO A 153 -71.04 -36.06 -36.43
C PRO A 153 -71.41 -35.95 -34.93
N PRO A 154 -72.13 -36.93 -34.37
CA PRO A 154 -72.80 -36.79 -33.07
C PRO A 154 -71.90 -37.01 -31.85
N VAL A 155 -72.37 -36.50 -30.71
CA VAL A 155 -71.69 -36.55 -29.40
C VAL A 155 -71.85 -37.92 -28.74
N THR A 156 -70.77 -38.72 -28.73
CA THR A 156 -70.58 -39.80 -27.75
C THR A 156 -69.08 -40.00 -27.49
N ASN A 157 -68.61 -39.71 -26.27
CA ASN A 157 -67.59 -40.48 -25.53
C ASN A 157 -67.18 -39.79 -24.21
N SER A 158 -67.77 -40.20 -23.09
CA SER A 158 -67.37 -39.72 -21.75
C SER A 158 -65.96 -40.19 -21.34
N GLY A 159 -65.44 -41.25 -21.97
CA GLY A 159 -64.06 -41.71 -21.85
C GLY A 159 -63.06 -40.73 -22.47
N GLU A 160 -63.28 -40.31 -23.72
CA GLU A 160 -62.40 -39.37 -24.42
C GLU A 160 -62.31 -38.02 -23.70
N MET A 161 -63.43 -37.51 -23.18
CA MET A 161 -63.44 -36.27 -22.39
C MET A 161 -62.57 -36.39 -21.14
N LYS A 162 -62.59 -37.53 -20.43
CA LYS A 162 -61.70 -37.79 -19.28
C LYS A 162 -60.24 -37.91 -19.70
N THR A 163 -59.94 -38.56 -20.82
CA THR A 163 -58.57 -38.69 -21.34
C THR A 163 -58.00 -37.32 -21.73
N LEU A 164 -58.78 -36.49 -22.44
CA LEU A 164 -58.41 -35.11 -22.80
C LEU A 164 -58.23 -34.22 -21.56
N GLN A 165 -59.11 -34.36 -20.54
CA GLN A 165 -58.98 -33.62 -19.29
C GLN A 165 -57.72 -34.02 -18.50
N THR A 166 -57.38 -35.31 -18.50
CA THR A 166 -56.15 -35.84 -17.88
C THR A 166 -54.90 -35.33 -18.62
N LEU A 167 -54.92 -35.37 -19.96
CA LEU A 167 -53.83 -34.85 -20.79
C LEU A 167 -53.64 -33.34 -20.62
N ASN A 168 -54.73 -32.57 -20.53
CA ASN A 168 -54.69 -31.13 -20.26
C ASN A 168 -54.11 -30.82 -18.87
N ALA A 169 -54.48 -31.60 -17.85
CA ALA A 169 -53.90 -31.49 -16.51
C ALA A 169 -52.40 -31.82 -16.50
N GLN A 170 -51.99 -32.87 -17.22
CA GLN A 170 -50.57 -33.24 -17.38
C GLN A 170 -49.77 -32.15 -18.13
N GLN A 171 -50.33 -31.59 -19.20
CA GLN A 171 -49.73 -30.47 -19.94
C GLN A 171 -49.58 -29.23 -19.05
N LYS A 172 -50.60 -28.87 -18.25
CA LYS A 172 -50.52 -27.77 -17.27
C LYS A 172 -49.45 -28.01 -16.21
N ALA A 173 -49.35 -29.23 -15.68
CA ALA A 173 -48.30 -29.59 -14.72
C ALA A 173 -46.90 -29.44 -15.33
N MET A 174 -46.71 -29.88 -16.58
CA MET A 174 -45.44 -29.76 -17.29
C MET A 174 -45.09 -28.30 -17.64
N ILE A 175 -46.07 -27.49 -18.06
CA ILE A 175 -45.89 -26.04 -18.26
C ILE A 175 -45.48 -25.36 -16.95
N ASN A 176 -46.15 -25.65 -15.84
CA ASN A 176 -45.81 -25.09 -14.53
C ASN A 176 -44.39 -25.46 -14.10
N LEU A 177 -43.95 -26.71 -14.35
CA LEU A 177 -42.59 -27.16 -14.07
C LEU A 177 -41.56 -26.42 -14.93
N ILE A 178 -41.82 -26.25 -16.23
CA ILE A 178 -40.96 -25.49 -17.15
C ILE A 178 -40.88 -24.02 -16.72
N VAL A 179 -42.00 -23.39 -16.35
CA VAL A 179 -42.04 -22.00 -15.86
C VAL A 179 -41.27 -21.85 -14.55
N ALA A 180 -41.42 -22.79 -13.61
CA ALA A 180 -40.68 -22.77 -12.35
C ALA A 180 -39.15 -22.92 -12.58
N ASN A 181 -38.74 -23.87 -13.43
CA ASN A 181 -37.34 -24.11 -13.77
C ASN A 181 -36.72 -22.92 -14.51
N PHE A 182 -37.45 -22.33 -15.47
CA PHE A 182 -37.02 -21.10 -16.15
C PHE A 182 -36.89 -19.92 -15.18
N THR A 183 -37.85 -19.74 -14.28
CA THR A 183 -37.81 -18.67 -13.25
C THR A 183 -36.60 -18.84 -12.33
N GLN A 184 -36.35 -20.05 -11.84
CA GLN A 184 -35.19 -20.37 -11.02
C GLN A 184 -33.87 -20.12 -11.77
N THR A 185 -33.80 -20.52 -13.05
CA THR A 185 -32.63 -20.31 -13.91
C THR A 185 -32.36 -18.82 -14.15
N VAL A 186 -33.39 -18.02 -14.43
CA VAL A 186 -33.26 -16.56 -14.60
C VAL A 186 -32.83 -15.88 -13.30
N GLN A 187 -33.36 -16.31 -12.15
CA GLN A 187 -32.94 -15.80 -10.83
C GLN A 187 -31.47 -16.13 -10.55
N TYR A 188 -31.04 -17.36 -10.81
CA TYR A 188 -29.64 -17.79 -10.68
C TYR A 188 -28.72 -16.96 -11.57
N LEU A 189 -29.03 -16.83 -12.86
CA LEU A 189 -28.22 -16.07 -13.82
C LEU A 189 -28.19 -14.56 -13.52
N SER A 190 -29.28 -13.98 -12.99
CA SER A 190 -29.27 -12.59 -12.53
C SER A 190 -28.34 -12.41 -11.32
N LEU A 191 -28.37 -13.33 -10.36
CA LEU A 191 -27.48 -13.29 -9.20
C LEU A 191 -26.01 -13.47 -9.60
N GLU A 192 -25.72 -14.39 -10.52
CA GLU A 192 -24.38 -14.61 -11.07
C GLU A 192 -23.87 -13.38 -11.83
N ARG A 193 -24.72 -12.74 -12.66
CA ARG A 193 -24.43 -11.45 -13.30
C ARG A 193 -24.11 -10.37 -12.28
N ASP A 194 -24.92 -10.25 -11.23
CA ASP A 194 -24.78 -9.18 -10.23
C ASP A 194 -23.52 -9.35 -9.38
N ASN A 195 -23.15 -10.60 -9.08
CA ASN A 195 -21.86 -10.94 -8.48
C ASN A 195 -20.70 -10.60 -9.44
N ALA A 196 -20.77 -11.00 -10.71
CA ALA A 196 -19.73 -10.71 -11.70
C ALA A 196 -19.53 -9.20 -11.95
N LEU A 197 -20.61 -8.41 -11.92
CA LEU A 197 -20.54 -6.95 -11.98
C LEU A 197 -19.84 -6.37 -10.74
N LYS A 198 -20.18 -6.86 -9.55
CA LYS A 198 -19.54 -6.46 -8.29
C LYS A 198 -18.05 -6.80 -8.27
N ASP A 199 -17.68 -8.01 -8.66
CA ASP A 199 -16.28 -8.47 -8.68
C ASP A 199 -15.45 -7.68 -9.70
N ARG A 200 -16.01 -7.40 -10.89
CA ARG A 200 -15.41 -6.48 -11.87
C ARG A 200 -15.16 -5.10 -11.27
N ASP A 201 -16.12 -4.55 -10.54
CA ASP A 201 -16.03 -3.21 -9.96
C ASP A 201 -15.01 -3.15 -8.81
N ILE A 202 -14.90 -4.20 -7.99
CA ILE A 202 -13.83 -4.39 -7.01
C ILE A 202 -12.46 -4.39 -7.72
N HIS A 203 -12.29 -5.23 -8.75
CA HIS A 203 -11.03 -5.28 -9.50
C HIS A 203 -10.67 -3.95 -10.18
N HIS A 204 -11.65 -3.16 -10.62
CA HIS A 204 -11.40 -1.80 -11.14
C HIS A 204 -10.90 -0.86 -10.04
N GLN A 205 -11.47 -0.93 -8.84
CA GLN A 205 -11.00 -0.15 -7.69
C GLN A 205 -9.59 -0.57 -7.27
N ASP A 206 -9.29 -1.87 -7.20
CA ASP A 206 -7.96 -2.41 -6.88
C ASP A 206 -6.91 -1.94 -7.91
N VAL A 207 -7.21 -2.00 -9.21
CA VAL A 207 -6.30 -1.53 -10.27
C VAL A 207 -6.06 -0.02 -10.18
N ILE A 208 -7.07 0.77 -9.79
CA ILE A 208 -6.90 2.21 -9.54
C ILE A 208 -6.01 2.45 -8.31
N ALA A 209 -6.25 1.73 -7.21
CA ALA A 209 -5.46 1.85 -5.98
C ALA A 209 -3.99 1.47 -6.21
N LEU A 210 -3.73 0.32 -6.84
CA LEU A 210 -2.38 -0.16 -7.17
C LEU A 210 -1.64 0.80 -8.11
N ARG A 211 -2.33 1.43 -9.07
CA ARG A 211 -1.73 2.47 -9.93
C ARG A 211 -1.31 3.69 -9.11
N ARG A 212 -2.17 4.18 -8.21
CA ARG A 212 -1.83 5.32 -7.33
C ARG A 212 -0.65 4.99 -6.42
N GLU A 213 -0.64 3.81 -5.81
CA GLU A 213 0.45 3.36 -4.95
C GLU A 213 1.77 3.25 -5.73
N ASN A 214 1.76 2.68 -6.94
CA ASN A 214 2.93 2.57 -7.80
C ASN A 214 3.48 3.95 -8.21
N THR A 215 2.60 4.89 -8.62
CA THR A 215 2.99 6.29 -8.87
C THR A 215 3.63 6.93 -7.64
N MET A 216 3.01 6.80 -6.47
CA MET A 216 3.53 7.34 -5.21
C MET A 216 4.90 6.74 -4.85
N LEU A 217 5.10 5.43 -5.01
CA LEU A 217 6.39 4.75 -4.78
C LEU A 217 7.49 5.23 -5.73
N ASN A 218 7.16 5.41 -7.02
CA ASN A 218 8.11 5.95 -8.00
C ASN A 218 8.50 7.39 -7.64
N GLU A 219 7.54 8.26 -7.30
CA GLU A 219 7.83 9.64 -6.87
C GLU A 219 8.68 9.69 -5.59
N GLN A 220 8.43 8.79 -4.63
CA GLN A 220 9.27 8.65 -3.42
C GLN A 220 10.70 8.25 -3.79
N LEU A 221 10.86 7.28 -4.68
CA LEU A 221 12.18 6.81 -5.14
C LEU A 221 12.93 7.89 -5.92
N THR A 222 12.26 8.62 -6.81
CA THR A 222 12.85 9.76 -7.55
C THR A 222 13.27 10.87 -6.60
N THR A 223 12.40 11.26 -5.65
CA THR A 223 12.70 12.30 -4.66
C THR A 223 13.88 11.90 -3.76
N TYR A 224 13.89 10.66 -3.27
CA TYR A 224 15.00 10.11 -2.49
C TYR A 224 16.30 10.07 -3.29
N THR A 225 16.24 9.60 -4.54
CA THR A 225 17.41 9.52 -5.42
C THR A 225 18.03 10.90 -5.64
N ARG A 226 17.21 11.92 -5.93
CA ARG A 226 17.65 13.31 -6.05
C ARG A 226 18.34 13.79 -4.77
N LYS A 227 17.68 13.69 -3.61
CA LYS A 227 18.24 14.17 -2.34
C LYS A 227 19.51 13.45 -1.89
N CYS A 228 19.64 12.15 -2.12
CA CYS A 228 20.81 11.38 -1.69
C CYS A 228 21.96 11.36 -2.72
N LYS A 229 21.67 11.16 -4.02
CA LYS A 229 22.71 11.02 -5.05
C LYS A 229 23.12 12.34 -5.69
N GLU A 230 22.29 13.37 -5.63
CA GLU A 230 22.61 14.69 -6.15
C GLU A 230 22.91 15.63 -4.99
N ASP A 231 21.89 16.07 -4.23
CA ASP A 231 22.05 17.12 -3.21
C ASP A 231 23.11 16.77 -2.13
N PHE A 232 23.02 15.58 -1.53
CA PHE A 232 23.96 15.16 -0.47
C PHE A 232 25.34 14.77 -1.01
N ALA A 233 25.42 13.99 -2.09
CA ALA A 233 26.70 13.60 -2.66
C ALA A 233 27.52 14.80 -3.13
N HIS A 234 26.88 15.80 -3.74
CA HIS A 234 27.54 17.04 -4.18
C HIS A 234 27.97 17.90 -2.98
N SER A 235 27.24 17.86 -1.87
CA SER A 235 27.67 18.48 -0.60
C SER A 235 28.97 17.87 -0.03
N LEU A 236 29.33 16.64 -0.42
CA LEU A 236 30.57 15.97 -0.01
C LEU A 236 31.77 16.20 -0.96
N ASP A 237 31.58 16.81 -2.14
CA ASP A 237 32.69 17.06 -3.09
C ASP A 237 33.79 17.94 -2.46
N GLY A 238 33.44 18.83 -1.53
CA GLY A 238 34.39 19.61 -0.76
C GLY A 238 35.37 18.76 0.06
N ILE A 239 34.88 17.68 0.70
CA ILE A 239 35.72 16.73 1.47
C ILE A 239 36.65 16.00 0.52
N LYS A 240 36.11 15.44 -0.58
CA LYS A 240 36.90 14.76 -1.61
C LYS A 240 38.02 15.64 -2.15
N LYS A 241 37.74 16.93 -2.40
CA LYS A 241 38.73 17.91 -2.84
C LYS A 241 39.84 18.12 -1.80
N VAL A 242 39.48 18.38 -0.53
CA VAL A 242 40.45 18.59 0.55
C VAL A 242 41.35 17.37 0.75
N THR A 243 40.78 16.16 0.77
CA THR A 243 41.54 14.90 0.90
C THR A 243 42.49 14.69 -0.28
N SER A 244 42.04 14.97 -1.50
CA SER A 244 42.87 14.90 -2.72
C SER A 244 44.03 15.90 -2.66
N ASP A 245 43.75 17.18 -2.38
CA ASP A 245 44.76 18.24 -2.32
C ASP A 245 45.80 17.95 -1.22
N PHE A 246 45.37 17.39 -0.08
CA PHE A 246 46.25 16.99 1.03
C PHE A 246 47.15 15.79 0.66
N LEU A 247 46.60 14.75 0.05
CA LEU A 247 47.38 13.60 -0.46
C LEU A 247 48.39 14.04 -1.53
N THR A 248 48.00 14.91 -2.46
CA THR A 248 48.92 15.53 -3.43
C THR A 248 50.02 16.32 -2.73
N LYS A 249 49.71 17.05 -1.64
CA LYS A 249 50.71 17.77 -0.84
C LYS A 249 51.72 16.82 -0.16
N ILE A 250 51.25 15.70 0.41
CA ILE A 250 52.11 14.66 1.03
C ILE A 250 53.01 14.00 -0.02
N ASN A 251 52.45 13.59 -1.16
CA ASN A 251 53.21 12.94 -2.22
C ASN A 251 54.29 13.88 -2.82
N ASN A 252 54.00 15.18 -2.90
CA ASN A 252 54.94 16.20 -3.39
C ASN A 252 55.89 16.75 -2.31
N LEU A 253 55.66 16.50 -1.03
CA LEU A 253 56.56 16.87 0.07
C LEU A 253 57.90 16.13 0.02
N PHE A 254 57.92 14.96 -0.63
CA PHE A 254 59.12 14.15 -0.89
C PHE A 254 59.32 14.01 -2.40
N PRO A 255 59.96 14.98 -3.09
CA PRO A 255 60.18 14.88 -4.52
C PRO A 255 61.02 13.64 -4.83
N HIS A 256 60.58 12.85 -5.81
CA HIS A 256 61.23 11.59 -6.24
C HIS A 256 62.65 11.77 -6.80
N GLN A 257 63.17 13.01 -6.79
CA GLN A 257 64.47 13.43 -7.30
C GLN A 257 65.36 14.09 -6.24
N LEU A 258 64.93 14.20 -4.96
CA LEU A 258 65.87 14.48 -3.89
C LEU A 258 66.63 13.21 -3.52
N THR A 259 67.61 12.86 -4.37
CA THR A 259 68.85 12.23 -3.93
C THR A 259 69.61 13.20 -3.01
N PHE A 260 69.05 13.45 -1.82
CA PHE A 260 69.90 13.52 -0.65
C PHE A 260 70.68 12.21 -0.67
N HIS A 261 71.99 12.29 -0.93
CA HIS A 261 72.86 11.17 -0.64
C HIS A 261 72.86 11.02 0.89
N LEU A 262 71.92 10.21 1.39
CA LEU A 262 71.86 9.73 2.76
C LEU A 262 73.03 8.76 2.96
N THR A 263 74.25 9.29 2.95
CA THR A 263 75.50 8.51 3.11
C THR A 263 75.70 8.01 4.54
N CYS A 264 74.69 8.14 5.40
CA CYS A 264 74.68 7.72 6.79
C CYS A 264 73.42 6.89 7.03
N ASP A 265 73.60 5.59 7.28
CA ASP A 265 72.52 4.62 7.48
C ASP A 265 71.52 5.07 8.57
N SER A 266 71.99 5.78 9.60
CA SER A 266 71.11 6.29 10.67
C SER A 266 70.12 7.35 10.17
N GLN A 267 70.50 8.18 9.19
CA GLN A 267 69.59 9.18 8.61
C GLN A 267 68.53 8.50 7.74
N GLN A 268 68.92 7.46 6.98
CA GLN A 268 67.97 6.65 6.21
C GLN A 268 66.99 5.91 7.14
N GLU A 269 67.47 5.31 8.24
CA GLU A 269 66.61 4.64 9.21
C GLU A 269 65.63 5.61 9.90
N GLN A 270 66.07 6.82 10.25
CA GLN A 270 65.19 7.86 10.82
C GLN A 270 64.17 8.36 9.80
N MET A 271 64.57 8.56 8.54
CA MET A 271 63.65 8.94 7.46
C MET A 271 62.57 7.87 7.26
N GLU A 272 62.95 6.60 7.29
CA GLU A 272 62.02 5.48 7.11
C GLU A 272 61.09 5.31 8.33
N LYS A 273 61.57 5.58 9.55
CA LYS A 273 60.72 5.70 10.75
C LYS A 273 59.72 6.85 10.64
N ILE A 274 60.11 8.01 10.08
CA ILE A 274 59.19 9.12 9.83
C ILE A 274 58.17 8.73 8.76
N ARG A 275 58.59 8.15 7.64
CA ARG A 275 57.73 7.65 6.56
C ARG A 275 56.68 6.69 7.10
N ASN A 276 57.09 5.68 7.85
CA ASN A 276 56.18 4.70 8.46
C ASN A 276 55.23 5.33 9.48
N LYS A 277 55.68 6.27 10.32
CA LYS A 277 54.80 7.00 11.26
C LYS A 277 53.78 7.87 10.54
N CYS A 278 54.17 8.61 9.50
CA CYS A 278 53.27 9.44 8.71
C CYS A 278 52.25 8.59 7.93
N THR A 279 52.67 7.48 7.32
CA THR A 279 51.77 6.54 6.63
C THR A 279 50.77 5.90 7.61
N ASN A 280 51.23 5.44 8.78
CA ASN A 280 50.34 4.86 9.79
C ASN A 280 49.36 5.89 10.36
N LEU A 281 49.80 7.13 10.61
CA LEU A 281 48.92 8.22 11.04
C LEU A 281 47.90 8.58 9.95
N SER A 282 48.31 8.68 8.69
CA SER A 282 47.41 8.92 7.56
C SER A 282 46.32 7.85 7.49
N LYS A 283 46.70 6.58 7.68
CA LYS A 283 45.78 5.44 7.63
C LYS A 283 44.84 5.37 8.84
N ASP A 284 45.31 5.71 10.04
CA ASP A 284 44.44 5.81 11.23
C ASP A 284 43.44 6.97 11.13
N VAL A 285 43.88 8.11 10.58
CA VAL A 285 42.99 9.24 10.24
C VAL A 285 41.96 8.82 9.19
N GLU A 286 42.38 8.19 8.09
CA GLU A 286 41.50 7.68 7.04
C GLU A 286 40.45 6.69 7.59
N ASN A 287 40.87 5.70 8.37
CA ASN A 287 39.97 4.73 9.01
C ASN A 287 38.92 5.40 9.91
N LYS A 288 39.32 6.40 10.72
CA LYS A 288 38.40 7.13 11.62
C LYS A 288 37.45 8.04 10.85
N PHE A 289 37.93 8.71 9.80
CA PHE A 289 37.07 9.52 8.93
C PHE A 289 36.09 8.65 8.15
N GLN A 290 36.51 7.49 7.64
CA GLN A 290 35.62 6.56 6.93
C GLN A 290 34.49 6.10 7.85
N LEU A 291 34.81 5.65 9.08
CA LEU A 291 33.80 5.20 10.04
C LEU A 291 32.82 6.32 10.46
N TYR A 292 33.29 7.57 10.50
CA TYR A 292 32.43 8.74 10.69
C TYR A 292 31.52 9.00 9.47
N LEU A 293 32.08 8.96 8.25
CA LEU A 293 31.35 9.14 6.99
C LEU A 293 30.31 8.04 6.77
N ASP A 294 30.59 6.79 7.13
CA ASP A 294 29.66 5.67 7.05
C ASP A 294 28.46 5.87 7.99
N ASN A 295 28.71 6.30 9.23
CA ASN A 295 27.66 6.60 10.22
C ASN A 295 26.81 7.80 9.81
N VAL A 296 27.44 8.89 9.34
CA VAL A 296 26.73 10.06 8.81
C VAL A 296 25.93 9.70 7.57
N GLY A 297 26.53 8.99 6.60
CA GLY A 297 25.88 8.55 5.37
C GLY A 297 24.67 7.65 5.63
N SER A 298 24.79 6.69 6.56
CA SER A 298 23.68 5.86 7.01
C SER A 298 22.53 6.70 7.60
N LYS A 299 22.85 7.62 8.52
CA LYS A 299 21.86 8.52 9.13
C LYS A 299 21.18 9.44 8.13
N VAL A 300 21.92 10.06 7.20
CA VAL A 300 21.24 10.92 6.20
C VAL A 300 20.46 10.10 5.19
N ALA A 301 20.89 8.89 4.82
CA ALA A 301 20.09 8.01 3.96
C ALA A 301 18.74 7.67 4.62
N GLU A 302 18.74 7.32 5.91
CA GLU A 302 17.51 7.07 6.68
C GLU A 302 16.62 8.32 6.76
N ILE A 303 17.19 9.47 7.14
CA ILE A 303 16.47 10.75 7.24
C ILE A 303 15.89 11.16 5.87
N GLN A 304 16.65 11.02 4.78
CA GLN A 304 16.20 11.41 3.45
C GLN A 304 15.17 10.44 2.87
N ALA A 305 15.24 9.14 3.19
CA ALA A 305 14.20 8.18 2.84
C ALA A 305 12.87 8.53 3.53
N PHE A 306 12.92 8.82 4.83
CA PHE A 306 11.75 9.24 5.60
C PHE A 306 11.19 10.60 5.14
N SER A 307 12.07 11.58 4.92
CA SER A 307 11.72 12.92 4.41
C SER A 307 11.04 12.83 3.04
N SER A 308 11.61 12.08 2.10
CA SER A 308 11.06 11.90 0.76
C SER A 308 9.69 11.20 0.77
N ARG A 309 9.54 10.18 1.64
CA ARG A 309 8.25 9.52 1.87
C ARG A 309 7.19 10.48 2.40
N LEU A 310 7.53 11.31 3.39
CA LEU A 310 6.61 12.30 3.95
C LEU A 310 6.26 13.40 2.94
N GLU A 311 7.24 13.93 2.20
CA GLU A 311 7.04 15.01 1.22
C GLU A 311 6.05 14.60 0.12
N VAL A 312 6.29 13.44 -0.52
CA VAL A 312 5.39 12.92 -1.55
C VAL A 312 4.01 12.62 -0.97
N ARG A 313 3.93 11.98 0.20
CA ARG A 313 2.63 11.65 0.82
C ARG A 313 1.85 12.90 1.20
N ASN A 314 2.51 13.94 1.69
CA ASN A 314 1.88 15.23 2.03
C ASN A 314 1.41 15.98 0.77
N SER A 315 2.19 15.92 -0.32
CA SER A 315 1.81 16.47 -1.62
C SER A 315 0.53 15.80 -2.17
N HIS A 316 0.50 14.47 -2.21
CA HIS A 316 -0.68 13.70 -2.62
C HIS A 316 -1.88 13.98 -1.71
N ALA A 317 -1.72 13.91 -0.39
CA ALA A 317 -2.82 14.17 0.55
C ALA A 317 -3.38 15.60 0.41
N SER A 318 -2.53 16.61 0.17
CA SER A 318 -2.97 17.99 -0.08
C SER A 318 -3.73 18.12 -1.41
N SER A 319 -3.30 17.39 -2.45
CA SER A 319 -3.97 17.35 -3.74
C SER A 319 -5.33 16.63 -3.67
N GLU A 320 -5.38 15.45 -3.04
CA GLU A 320 -6.61 14.70 -2.81
C GLU A 320 -7.61 15.47 -1.95
N LEU A 321 -7.15 16.20 -0.91
CA LEU A 321 -8.01 17.06 -0.10
C LEU A 321 -8.64 18.18 -0.95
N LYS A 322 -7.84 18.89 -1.76
CA LYS A 322 -8.34 19.96 -2.65
C LYS A 322 -9.34 19.42 -3.67
N HIS A 323 -9.06 18.24 -4.25
CA HIS A 323 -9.97 17.60 -5.19
C HIS A 323 -11.28 17.18 -4.49
N CYS A 324 -11.20 16.55 -3.31
CA CYS A 324 -12.35 16.19 -2.49
C CYS A 324 -13.22 17.41 -2.14
N GLU A 325 -12.60 18.52 -1.72
CA GLU A 325 -13.32 19.77 -1.46
C GLU A 325 -14.01 20.34 -2.70
N HIS A 326 -13.38 20.26 -3.87
CA HIS A 326 -13.94 20.72 -5.13
C HIS A 326 -15.13 19.86 -5.55
N THR A 327 -14.96 18.54 -5.65
CA THR A 327 -16.01 17.56 -5.98
C THR A 327 -17.18 17.66 -5.00
N ARG A 328 -16.91 17.87 -3.70
CA ARG A 328 -17.97 18.10 -2.69
C ARG A 328 -18.77 19.37 -2.98
N LYS A 329 -18.10 20.48 -3.34
CA LYS A 329 -18.78 21.74 -3.70
C LYS A 329 -19.65 21.56 -4.94
N GLU A 330 -19.14 20.90 -5.97
CA GLU A 330 -19.87 20.61 -7.20
C GLU A 330 -21.09 19.72 -6.95
N ALA A 331 -20.92 18.59 -6.27
CA ALA A 331 -22.02 17.68 -5.94
C ALA A 331 -23.09 18.34 -5.05
N THR A 332 -22.68 19.24 -4.13
CA THR A 332 -23.62 20.03 -3.32
C THR A 332 -24.42 21.01 -4.18
N ALA A 333 -23.77 21.71 -5.11
CA ALA A 333 -24.42 22.64 -6.03
C ALA A 333 -25.36 21.91 -7.00
N GLU A 334 -24.94 20.77 -7.55
CA GLU A 334 -25.79 19.94 -8.43
C GLU A 334 -27.00 19.41 -7.67
N SER A 335 -26.82 18.89 -6.45
CA SER A 335 -27.92 18.42 -5.59
C SER A 335 -28.92 19.53 -5.28
N ALA A 336 -28.45 20.75 -4.98
CA ALA A 336 -29.30 21.91 -4.78
C ALA A 336 -30.09 22.29 -6.04
N ASN A 337 -29.45 22.29 -7.22
CA ASN A 337 -30.10 22.56 -8.51
C ASN A 337 -31.16 21.48 -8.84
N GLN A 338 -30.86 20.21 -8.62
CA GLN A 338 -31.81 19.10 -8.81
C GLN A 338 -33.01 19.21 -7.84
N LEU A 339 -32.79 19.61 -6.59
CA LEU A 339 -33.85 19.85 -5.61
C LEU A 339 -34.75 21.01 -6.03
N GLN A 340 -34.16 22.15 -6.43
CA GLN A 340 -34.91 23.31 -6.91
C GLN A 340 -35.73 22.99 -8.17
N LEU A 341 -35.15 22.22 -9.12
CA LEU A 341 -35.86 21.77 -10.31
C LEU A 341 -37.05 20.86 -9.97
N LYS A 342 -36.88 19.94 -9.02
CA LYS A 342 -37.97 19.07 -8.52
C LYS A 342 -39.07 19.87 -7.84
N GLN A 343 -38.73 20.84 -6.98
CA GLN A 343 -39.68 21.75 -6.34
C GLN A 343 -40.47 22.53 -7.39
N LYS A 344 -39.79 23.25 -8.29
CA LYS A 344 -40.44 24.02 -9.36
C LYS A 344 -41.36 23.15 -10.23
N THR A 345 -40.95 21.93 -10.55
CA THR A 345 -41.77 20.97 -11.32
C THR A 345 -43.02 20.57 -10.57
N HIS A 346 -42.89 20.25 -9.27
CA HIS A 346 -44.01 19.94 -8.38
C HIS A 346 -44.98 21.13 -8.26
N ASP A 347 -44.47 22.34 -8.01
CA ASP A 347 -45.28 23.54 -7.84
C ASP A 347 -46.06 23.88 -9.11
N THR A 348 -45.44 23.72 -10.28
CA THR A 348 -46.10 23.88 -11.60
C THR A 348 -47.22 22.85 -11.80
N GLN A 349 -47.04 21.61 -11.34
CA GLN A 349 -48.08 20.58 -11.39
C GLN A 349 -49.24 20.88 -10.44
N VAL A 350 -48.95 21.34 -9.22
CA VAL A 350 -49.96 21.76 -8.23
C VAL A 350 -50.76 22.96 -8.74
N GLU A 351 -50.10 23.98 -9.30
CA GLU A 351 -50.77 25.14 -9.91
C GLU A 351 -51.73 24.73 -11.04
N LYS A 352 -51.27 23.85 -11.95
CA LYS A 352 -52.12 23.32 -13.02
C LYS A 352 -53.36 22.59 -12.48
N LEU A 353 -53.18 21.72 -11.49
CA LEU A 353 -54.29 20.99 -10.85
C LEU A 353 -55.26 21.94 -10.12
N LEU A 354 -54.75 23.02 -9.53
CA LEU A 354 -55.57 24.04 -8.86
C LEU A 354 -56.44 24.81 -9.87
N ILE A 355 -55.87 25.20 -11.01
CA ILE A 355 -56.58 25.86 -12.11
C ILE A 355 -57.67 24.93 -12.66
N GLU A 356 -57.35 23.68 -12.93
CA GLU A 356 -58.29 22.66 -13.42
C GLU A 356 -59.42 22.40 -12.41
N GLN A 357 -59.10 22.29 -11.11
CA GLN A 357 -60.11 22.16 -10.05
C GLN A 357 -61.05 23.37 -9.98
N ASN A 358 -60.54 24.59 -10.13
CA ASN A 358 -61.38 25.80 -10.11
C ASN A 358 -62.28 25.86 -11.35
N GLN A 359 -61.77 25.55 -12.54
CA GLN A 359 -62.58 25.46 -13.77
C GLN A 359 -63.71 24.42 -13.63
N LEU A 360 -63.43 23.26 -13.05
CA LEU A 360 -64.44 22.22 -12.79
C LEU A 360 -65.49 22.66 -11.75
N ARG A 361 -65.11 23.45 -10.74
CA ARG A 361 -66.05 24.04 -9.77
C ARG A 361 -66.98 25.06 -10.44
N ASP A 362 -66.44 25.94 -11.29
CA ASP A 362 -67.23 26.94 -12.00
C ASP A 362 -68.20 26.29 -13.02
N GLN A 363 -67.74 25.28 -13.76
CA GLN A 363 -68.59 24.47 -14.65
C GLN A 363 -69.70 23.75 -13.87
N LYS A 364 -69.37 23.13 -12.73
CA LYS A 364 -70.35 22.48 -11.86
C LYS A 364 -71.41 23.49 -11.39
N LYS A 365 -71.00 24.67 -10.92
CA LYS A 365 -71.92 25.72 -10.47
C LYS A 365 -72.86 26.18 -11.59
N LEU A 366 -72.34 26.38 -12.80
CA LEU A 366 -73.14 26.75 -13.98
C LEU A 366 -74.16 25.66 -14.34
N LEU A 367 -73.80 24.38 -14.21
CA LEU A 367 -74.72 23.26 -14.38
C LEU A 367 -75.80 23.22 -13.29
N GLU A 368 -75.44 23.43 -12.02
CA GLU A 368 -76.39 23.51 -10.91
C GLU A 368 -77.38 24.68 -11.08
N ASP A 369 -76.90 25.88 -11.47
CA ASP A 369 -77.75 27.04 -11.78
C ASP A 369 -78.67 26.76 -12.98
N THR A 370 -78.17 26.10 -14.03
CA THR A 370 -78.96 25.72 -15.22
C THR A 370 -80.05 24.70 -14.88
N LEU A 371 -79.72 23.67 -14.08
CA LEU A 371 -80.68 22.67 -13.60
C LEU A 371 -81.77 23.32 -12.74
N ALA A 372 -81.40 24.19 -11.80
CA ALA A 372 -82.36 24.92 -10.97
C ALA A 372 -83.29 25.83 -11.80
N LEU A 373 -82.82 26.37 -12.93
CA LEU A 373 -83.65 27.14 -13.86
C LEU A 373 -84.62 26.22 -14.62
N ARG A 374 -84.16 25.07 -15.13
CA ARG A 374 -85.02 24.07 -15.78
C ARG A 374 -86.06 23.46 -14.84
N ASP A 375 -85.71 23.21 -13.58
CA ASP A 375 -86.67 22.73 -12.57
C ASP A 375 -87.78 23.76 -12.31
N ARG A 376 -87.46 25.07 -12.29
CA ARG A 376 -88.47 26.14 -12.19
C ARG A 376 -89.35 26.20 -13.44
N GLU A 377 -88.78 26.04 -14.64
CA GLU A 377 -89.56 25.96 -15.88
C GLU A 377 -90.51 24.76 -15.87
N LEU A 378 -90.04 23.57 -15.47
CA LEU A 378 -90.87 22.37 -15.34
C LEU A 378 -91.99 22.55 -14.31
N GLN A 379 -91.71 23.13 -13.13
CA GLN A 379 -92.74 23.44 -12.14
C GLN A 379 -93.79 24.43 -12.68
N ASN A 380 -93.38 25.44 -13.44
CA ASN A 380 -94.30 26.42 -14.03
C ASN A 380 -95.14 25.79 -15.16
N LEU A 381 -94.55 24.97 -16.02
CA LEU A 381 -95.28 24.21 -17.05
C LEU A 381 -96.27 23.24 -16.40
N GLN A 382 -95.88 22.53 -15.34
CA GLN A 382 -96.76 21.60 -14.64
C GLN A 382 -97.91 22.33 -13.94
N ARG A 383 -97.69 23.52 -13.35
CA ARG A 383 -98.78 24.39 -12.87
C ARG A 383 -99.71 24.84 -14.01
N THR A 384 -99.18 25.14 -15.19
CA THR A 384 -99.96 25.60 -16.35
C THR A 384 -100.83 24.46 -16.91
N ILE A 385 -100.29 23.24 -17.00
CA ILE A 385 -101.04 22.03 -17.35
C ILE A 385 -102.10 21.71 -16.28
N SER A 386 -101.79 21.89 -14.99
CA SER A 386 -102.76 21.74 -13.89
C SER A 386 -103.88 22.80 -13.91
N ALA A 387 -103.69 23.90 -14.64
CA ALA A 387 -104.64 25.01 -14.78
C ALA A 387 -105.46 24.96 -16.08
N GLN A 388 -105.24 23.97 -16.96
CA GLN A 388 -106.09 23.79 -18.14
C GLN A 388 -107.50 23.30 -17.73
N PRO A 389 -108.58 24.03 -18.09
CA PRO A 389 -109.93 23.59 -17.77
C PRO A 389 -110.28 22.30 -18.52
N ASN A 390 -110.93 21.37 -17.82
CA ASN A 390 -111.41 20.11 -18.36
C ASN A 390 -112.64 20.35 -19.26
N THR A 391 -112.44 20.82 -20.49
CA THR A 391 -113.51 21.07 -21.47
C THR A 391 -114.00 19.76 -22.10
N LYS A 392 -114.75 18.98 -21.32
CA LYS A 392 -115.78 18.08 -21.87
C LYS A 392 -116.98 18.93 -22.27
N GLY A 393 -117.48 18.79 -23.50
CA GLY A 393 -118.79 19.34 -23.85
C GLY A 393 -119.04 19.67 -25.32
N LYS A 394 -119.14 18.66 -26.19
CA LYS A 394 -120.43 18.21 -26.73
C LYS A 394 -120.29 16.86 -27.43
#